data_AF-A0AAQ1BUA1-F1
#
_entry.id   AF-A0AAQ1BUA1-F1
#
_cell.length_a   1.000
_cell.length_b   1.000
_cell.length_c   1.000
_cell.angle_alpha   90.00
_cell.angle_beta   90.00
_cell.angle_gamma   90.00
#
_symmetry.space_group_name_H-M   'P 1'
#
loop_
_entity.id
_entity.type
_entity.pdbx_description
1 polymer ?
#
loop_
_entity_poly.entity_id
_entity_poly.type
_entity_poly.pdbx_seq_one_letter_code
_entity_poly.pdbx_strand_id
1 'polypeptide(L)'
;MSHDAQPRQLTFRAVALAIVLAVVLSAANAYLGLFAGLTIATAIPAAVVSMGVLRLLGGGTILENNIVQTGASAGSSIAAGVIFTIPALVIMGYWPDFKYWWVLGIAGMGGLLGVLFSVPLRRSMIVEDPLPFPEGKAAAEVLKAGENPGPGLKILAISGAIGALVKLAAASGLRVIP
;
A
#
# COMPACT_ATOMS: atom_id res chain seq x y z
N MET A 1 -17.06 -15.20 28.72
CA MET A 1 -16.46 -14.62 27.50
C MET A 1 -16.76 -13.13 27.52
N SER A 2 -15.89 -12.34 28.17
CA SER A 2 -16.04 -10.89 28.27
C SER A 2 -16.03 -10.30 26.87
N HIS A 3 -17.10 -9.58 26.51
CA HIS A 3 -17.09 -8.65 25.39
C HIS A 3 -16.23 -7.44 25.81
N ASP A 4 -14.92 -7.62 25.85
CA ASP A 4 -13.99 -6.49 25.94
C ASP A 4 -14.22 -5.64 24.70
N ALA A 5 -14.60 -4.38 24.91
CA ALA A 5 -14.96 -3.43 23.88
C ALA A 5 -13.92 -3.47 22.74
N GLN A 6 -14.29 -4.08 21.60
CA GLN A 6 -13.39 -4.24 20.48
C GLN A 6 -12.85 -2.84 20.11
N PRO A 7 -11.52 -2.64 20.09
CA PRO A 7 -10.96 -1.36 19.69
C PRO A 7 -11.52 -1.00 18.31
N ARG A 8 -11.91 0.25 18.09
CA ARG A 8 -12.46 0.70 16.80
C ARG A 8 -11.46 0.42 15.68
N GLN A 9 -11.75 -0.59 14.86
CA GLN A 9 -10.89 -1.02 13.76
C GLN A 9 -11.17 -0.22 12.49
N LEU A 10 -12.46 0.01 12.21
CA LEU A 10 -12.93 0.68 11.00
C LEU A 10 -13.47 2.06 11.37
N THR A 11 -12.70 3.09 11.05
CA THR A 11 -13.05 4.49 11.30
C THR A 11 -13.09 5.26 9.99
N PHE A 12 -13.87 6.34 9.94
CA PHE A 12 -13.91 7.21 8.76
C PHE A 12 -12.52 7.78 8.42
N ARG A 13 -11.74 8.18 9.44
CA ARG A 13 -10.37 8.68 9.26
C ARG A 13 -9.43 7.62 8.67
N ALA A 14 -9.56 6.35 9.07
CA ALA A 14 -8.78 5.26 8.49
C ALA A 14 -9.14 5.02 7.03
N VAL A 15 -10.43 5.01 6.68
CA VAL A 15 -10.87 4.84 5.28
C VAL A 15 -10.39 6.00 4.41
N ALA A 16 -10.54 7.24 4.88
CA ALA A 16 -10.06 8.41 4.15
C ALA A 16 -8.55 8.36 3.92
N LEU A 17 -7.78 8.01 4.97
CA LEU A 17 -6.34 7.87 4.87
C LEU A 17 -5.93 6.72 3.94
N ALA A 18 -6.64 5.60 3.99
CA ALA A 18 -6.42 4.46 3.09
C ALA A 18 -6.59 4.87 1.63
N ILE A 19 -7.64 5.64 1.30
CA ILE A 19 -7.88 6.14 -0.06
C ILE A 19 -6.75 7.06 -0.51
N VAL A 20 -6.35 8.03 0.32
CA VAL A 20 -5.26 8.97 -0.02
C VAL A 20 -3.95 8.20 -0.25
N LEU A 21 -3.59 7.29 0.65
CA LEU A 21 -2.37 6.49 0.50
C LEU A 21 -2.46 5.53 -0.68
N ALA A 22 -3.61 4.92 -0.94
CA ALA A 22 -3.82 4.07 -2.11
C ALA A 22 -3.56 4.86 -3.40
N VAL A 23 -4.10 6.08 -3.55
CA VAL A 23 -3.88 6.91 -4.73
C VAL A 23 -2.41 7.28 -4.90
N VAL A 24 -1.77 7.78 -3.84
CA VAL A 24 -0.37 8.23 -3.89
C VAL A 24 0.59 7.07 -4.17
N LEU A 25 0.45 5.96 -3.44
CA LEU A 25 1.33 4.80 -3.60
C LEU A 25 1.06 4.05 -4.90
N SER A 26 -0.18 4.03 -5.39
CA SER A 26 -0.49 3.46 -6.70
C SER A 26 0.08 4.31 -7.83
N ALA A 27 0.01 5.64 -7.73
CA ALA A 27 0.63 6.53 -8.72
C ALA A 27 2.16 6.36 -8.75
N ALA A 28 2.80 6.25 -7.58
CA ALA A 28 4.23 5.99 -7.50
C ALA A 28 4.60 4.62 -8.12
N ASN A 29 3.81 3.57 -7.85
CA ASN A 29 4.03 2.26 -8.46
C ASN A 29 3.71 2.23 -9.95
N ALA A 30 2.75 3.03 -10.44
CA ALA A 30 2.50 3.18 -11.86
C ALA A 30 3.68 3.80 -12.58
N TYR A 31 4.22 4.88 -12.03
CA TYR A 31 5.42 5.49 -12.58
C TYR A 31 6.60 4.52 -12.59
N LEU A 32 6.92 3.91 -11.45
CA LEU A 32 8.07 3.01 -11.34
C LEU A 32 7.90 1.71 -12.13
N GLY A 33 6.69 1.15 -12.15
CA GLY A 33 6.38 -0.06 -12.91
C GLY A 33 6.49 0.16 -14.40
N LEU A 34 6.03 1.30 -14.91
CA LEU A 34 6.16 1.66 -16.33
C LEU A 34 7.60 2.04 -16.71
N PHE A 35 8.31 2.76 -15.84
CA PHE A 35 9.64 3.29 -16.14
C PHE A 35 10.76 2.25 -15.93
N ALA A 36 10.73 1.56 -14.79
CA ALA A 36 11.79 0.63 -14.36
C ALA A 36 11.41 -0.84 -14.49
N GLY A 37 10.15 -1.16 -14.81
CA GLY A 37 9.66 -2.54 -14.90
C GLY A 37 9.51 -3.24 -13.54
N LEU A 38 9.64 -2.50 -12.44
CA LEU A 38 9.70 -3.03 -11.07
C LEU A 38 8.69 -2.27 -10.19
N THR A 39 7.96 -2.99 -9.34
CA THR A 39 7.06 -2.39 -8.33
C THR A 39 7.69 -2.45 -6.94
N ILE A 40 7.30 -1.54 -6.06
CA ILE A 40 7.78 -1.49 -4.67
C ILE A 40 6.67 -2.01 -3.74
N ALA A 41 7.07 -2.78 -2.73
CA ALA A 41 6.17 -3.18 -1.65
C ALA A 41 5.58 -1.95 -0.93
N THR A 42 4.27 -1.77 -1.05
CA THR A 42 3.53 -0.60 -0.52
C THR A 42 3.09 -0.76 0.92
N ALA A 43 3.00 -2.00 1.41
CA ALA A 43 2.50 -2.32 2.73
C ALA A 43 3.30 -1.65 3.86
N ILE A 44 4.64 -1.74 3.82
CA ILE A 44 5.50 -1.18 4.88
C ILE A 44 5.46 0.36 4.86
N PRO A 45 5.69 1.05 3.72
CA PRO A 45 5.55 2.51 3.66
C PRO A 45 4.17 3.01 4.09
N ALA A 46 3.09 2.34 3.66
CA ALA A 46 1.73 2.70 4.05
C ALA A 46 1.53 2.60 5.56
N ALA A 47 2.01 1.53 6.19
CA ALA A 47 1.94 1.35 7.64
C ALA A 47 2.67 2.48 8.38
N VAL A 48 3.88 2.82 7.96
CA VAL A 48 4.69 3.88 8.59
C VAL A 48 4.03 5.25 8.49
N VAL A 49 3.57 5.63 7.30
CA VAL A 49 2.90 6.91 7.09
C VAL A 49 1.58 6.95 7.84
N SER A 50 0.81 5.87 7.81
CA SER A 50 -0.45 5.77 8.55
C SER A 50 -0.26 5.98 10.05
N MET A 51 0.76 5.36 10.64
CA MET A 51 1.07 5.49 12.07
C MET A 51 1.44 6.92 12.46
N GLY A 52 2.16 7.63 11.60
CA GLY A 52 2.47 9.04 11.80
C GLY A 52 1.22 9.92 11.74
N VAL A 53 0.42 9.76 10.69
CA VAL A 53 -0.77 10.61 10.45
C VAL A 53 -1.87 10.37 11.48
N LEU A 54 -2.20 9.12 11.80
CA LEU A 54 -3.24 8.81 12.80
C LEU A 54 -2.85 9.28 14.21
N ARG A 55 -1.56 9.33 14.54
CA ARG A 55 -1.09 9.93 15.79
C ARG A 55 -1.29 11.43 15.84
N LEU A 56 -0.99 12.15 14.77
CA LEU A 56 -1.24 13.59 14.67
C LEU A 56 -2.74 13.91 14.77
N LEU A 57 -3.61 12.98 14.35
CA LEU A 57 -5.06 13.08 14.43
C LEU A 57 -5.68 12.57 15.75
N GLY A 58 -4.90 12.52 16.83
CA GLY A 58 -5.41 12.25 18.19
C GLY A 58 -5.33 10.79 18.65
N GLY A 59 -4.42 10.00 18.09
CA GLY A 59 -4.12 8.63 18.52
C GLY A 59 -4.74 7.57 17.61
N GLY A 60 -3.95 6.57 17.22
CA GLY A 60 -4.33 5.45 16.35
C GLY A 60 -3.88 4.11 16.92
N THR A 61 -4.67 3.06 16.69
CA THR A 61 -4.38 1.69 17.14
C THR A 61 -3.66 0.88 16.05
N ILE A 62 -3.00 -0.24 16.40
CA ILE A 62 -2.51 -1.19 15.39
C ILE A 62 -3.62 -1.64 14.44
N LEU A 63 -4.82 -1.91 14.95
CA LEU A 63 -5.93 -2.42 14.14
C LEU A 63 -6.42 -1.38 13.12
N GLU A 64 -6.48 -0.12 13.52
CA GLU A 64 -6.85 0.97 12.62
C GLU A 64 -5.79 1.19 11.53
N ASN A 65 -4.50 1.13 11.90
CA ASN A 65 -3.41 1.17 10.92
C ASN A 65 -3.40 -0.03 9.98
N ASN A 66 -3.80 -1.20 10.46
CA ASN A 66 -3.91 -2.40 9.64
C ASN A 66 -4.96 -2.24 8.53
N ILE A 67 -6.10 -1.58 8.82
CA ILE A 67 -7.09 -1.24 7.79
C ILE A 67 -6.50 -0.30 6.75
N VAL A 68 -5.80 0.76 7.18
CA VAL A 68 -5.16 1.72 6.26
C VAL A 68 -4.14 1.03 5.36
N GLN A 69 -3.25 0.24 5.96
CA GLN A 69 -2.23 -0.53 5.23
C GLN A 69 -2.87 -1.48 4.22
N THR A 70 -3.92 -2.20 4.63
CA THR A 70 -4.59 -3.18 3.77
C THR A 70 -5.25 -2.51 2.58
N GLY A 71 -5.95 -1.39 2.80
CA GLY A 71 -6.55 -0.60 1.72
C GLY A 71 -5.53 0.00 0.76
N ALA A 72 -4.43 0.54 1.30
CA ALA A 72 -3.34 1.07 0.48
C ALA A 72 -2.65 -0.03 -0.36
N SER A 73 -2.41 -1.19 0.23
CA SER A 73 -1.84 -2.36 -0.46
C SER A 73 -2.78 -2.86 -1.56
N ALA A 74 -4.06 -3.04 -1.27
CA ALA A 74 -5.06 -3.49 -2.24
C ALA A 74 -5.16 -2.54 -3.45
N GLY A 75 -5.12 -1.22 -3.23
CA GLY A 75 -5.08 -0.23 -4.30
C GLY A 75 -3.88 -0.42 -5.22
N SER A 76 -2.70 -0.64 -4.63
CA SER A 76 -1.47 -0.86 -5.40
C SER A 76 -1.48 -2.18 -6.20
N SER A 77 -2.16 -3.22 -5.71
CA SER A 77 -2.33 -4.48 -6.45
C SER A 77 -3.18 -4.30 -7.71
N ILE A 78 -4.26 -3.51 -7.62
CA ILE A 78 -5.09 -3.19 -8.79
C ILE A 78 -4.24 -2.39 -9.80
N ALA A 79 -3.49 -1.40 -9.32
CA ALA A 79 -2.61 -0.60 -10.16
C ALA A 79 -1.59 -1.49 -10.89
N ALA A 80 -0.91 -2.41 -10.18
CA ALA A 80 0.04 -3.34 -10.77
C ALA A 80 -0.56 -4.16 -11.92
N GLY A 81 -1.79 -4.69 -11.74
CA GLY A 81 -2.50 -5.40 -12.80
C GLY A 81 -2.70 -4.55 -14.05
N VAL A 82 -3.10 -3.28 -13.88
CA VAL A 82 -3.31 -2.34 -14.99
C VAL A 82 -1.99 -1.95 -15.67
N ILE A 83 -0.94 -1.69 -14.88
CA ILE A 83 0.38 -1.24 -15.35
C ILE A 83 1.07 -2.29 -16.22
N PHE A 84 0.87 -3.59 -15.97
CA PHE A 84 1.45 -4.63 -16.82
C PHE A 84 0.55 -4.98 -18.01
N THR A 85 -0.76 -4.90 -17.85
CA THR A 85 -1.71 -5.33 -18.89
C THR A 85 -1.84 -4.31 -20.02
N ILE A 86 -1.99 -3.01 -19.70
CA ILE A 86 -2.23 -1.99 -20.73
C ILE A 86 -1.03 -1.83 -21.67
N PRO A 87 0.22 -1.66 -21.20
CA PRO A 87 1.36 -1.55 -22.09
C PRO A 87 1.56 -2.79 -22.95
N ALA A 88 1.29 -4.00 -22.41
CA ALA A 88 1.35 -5.23 -23.20
C ALA A 88 0.37 -5.19 -24.38
N LEU A 89 -0.88 -4.75 -24.16
CA LEU A 89 -1.88 -4.60 -25.22
C LEU A 89 -1.50 -3.53 -26.25
N VAL A 90 -0.88 -2.44 -25.80
CA VAL A 90 -0.35 -1.37 -26.68
C VAL A 90 0.78 -1.90 -27.55
N ILE A 91 1.75 -2.62 -26.97
CA ILE A 91 2.90 -3.19 -27.72
C ILE A 91 2.42 -4.22 -28.75
N MET A 92 1.41 -5.03 -28.43
CA MET A 92 0.85 -6.00 -29.37
C MET A 92 -0.02 -5.36 -30.47
N GLY A 93 -0.27 -4.05 -30.42
CA GLY A 93 -1.09 -3.33 -31.41
C GLY A 93 -2.60 -3.57 -31.28
N TYR A 94 -3.06 -4.22 -30.21
CA TYR A 94 -4.48 -4.52 -29.95
C TYR A 94 -5.20 -3.44 -29.13
N TRP A 95 -4.56 -2.28 -28.91
CA TRP A 95 -5.12 -1.17 -28.14
C TRP A 95 -5.25 0.11 -28.98
N PRO A 96 -6.20 0.16 -29.94
CA PRO A 96 -6.35 1.30 -30.84
C PRO A 96 -6.95 2.54 -30.18
N ASP A 97 -7.87 2.38 -29.20
CA ASP A 97 -8.58 3.47 -28.55
C ASP A 97 -8.59 3.31 -27.02
N PHE A 98 -8.12 4.34 -26.29
CA PHE A 98 -8.20 4.35 -24.83
C PHE A 98 -9.56 4.85 -24.35
N LYS A 99 -10.48 3.91 -24.09
CA LYS A 99 -11.80 4.21 -23.51
C LYS A 99 -11.76 4.20 -21.98
N TYR A 100 -11.53 5.38 -21.37
CA TYR A 100 -11.38 5.54 -19.92
C TYR A 100 -12.44 4.81 -19.08
N TRP A 101 -13.73 4.97 -19.39
CA TRP A 101 -14.82 4.36 -18.62
C TRP A 101 -14.82 2.83 -18.65
N TRP A 102 -14.44 2.24 -19.79
CA TRP A 102 -14.32 0.79 -19.92
C TRP A 102 -13.13 0.25 -19.13
N VAL A 103 -11.99 0.94 -19.21
CA VAL A 103 -10.80 0.60 -18.42
C VAL A 103 -11.10 0.67 -16.93
N LEU A 104 -11.76 1.75 -16.49
CA LEU A 104 -12.17 1.92 -15.10
C LEU A 104 -13.12 0.80 -14.66
N GLY A 105 -14.11 0.45 -15.50
CA GLY A 105 -15.06 -0.63 -15.22
C GLY A 105 -14.39 -2.00 -15.09
N ILE A 106 -13.49 -2.34 -16.02
CA ILE A 106 -12.77 -3.62 -16.02
C ILE A 106 -11.80 -3.69 -14.83
N ALA A 107 -11.01 -2.64 -14.61
CA ALA A 107 -10.08 -2.58 -13.46
C ALA A 107 -10.83 -2.61 -12.12
N GLY A 108 -11.96 -1.89 -12.02
CA GLY A 108 -12.82 -1.90 -10.84
C GLY A 108 -13.44 -3.27 -10.58
N MET A 109 -13.92 -3.96 -11.62
CA MET A 109 -14.45 -5.31 -11.50
C MET A 109 -13.36 -6.32 -11.11
N GLY A 110 -12.14 -6.18 -11.68
CA GLY A 110 -10.98 -6.97 -11.27
C GLY A 110 -10.60 -6.76 -9.79
N GLY A 111 -10.64 -5.51 -9.33
CA GLY A 111 -10.44 -5.18 -7.92
C GLY A 111 -11.49 -5.80 -7.00
N LEU A 112 -12.77 -5.70 -7.39
CA LEU A 112 -13.88 -6.30 -6.64
C LEU A 112 -13.76 -7.83 -6.57
N LEU A 113 -13.44 -8.47 -7.69
CA LEU A 113 -13.17 -9.91 -7.74
C LEU A 113 -11.98 -10.28 -6.85
N GLY A 114 -10.89 -9.51 -6.87
CA GLY A 114 -9.74 -9.73 -5.99
C GLY A 114 -10.11 -9.70 -4.51
N VAL A 115 -10.94 -8.73 -4.09
CA VAL A 115 -11.46 -8.67 -2.72
C VAL A 115 -12.33 -9.89 -2.41
N LEU A 116 -13.20 -10.31 -3.33
CA LEU A 116 -14.07 -11.46 -3.14
C LEU A 116 -13.26 -12.77 -3.01
N PHE A 117 -12.23 -12.95 -3.84
CA PHE A 117 -11.36 -14.12 -3.80
C PHE A 117 -10.42 -14.15 -2.59
N SER A 118 -10.19 -13.01 -1.91
CA SER A 118 -9.35 -12.99 -0.70
C SER A 118 -9.90 -13.88 0.42
N VAL A 119 -11.23 -14.04 0.50
CA VAL A 119 -11.91 -14.84 1.54
C VAL A 119 -11.62 -16.34 1.40
N PRO A 120 -11.86 -17.00 0.24
CA PRO A 120 -11.51 -18.41 0.08
C PRO A 120 -10.00 -18.67 0.09
N LEU A 121 -9.20 -17.76 -0.50
CA LEU A 121 -7.74 -17.88 -0.50
C LEU A 121 -7.16 -17.91 0.93
N ARG A 122 -7.71 -17.10 1.84
CA ARG A 122 -7.30 -17.13 3.25
C ARG A 122 -7.44 -18.52 3.87
N ARG A 123 -8.50 -19.27 3.54
CA ARG A 123 -8.71 -20.61 4.08
C ARG A 123 -7.65 -21.58 3.56
N SER A 124 -7.49 -21.65 2.23
CA SER A 124 -6.52 -22.55 1.60
C SER A 124 -5.08 -22.22 2.02
N MET A 125 -4.70 -20.94 2.00
CA MET A 125 -3.29 -20.54 2.21
C MET A 125 -2.86 -20.38 3.66
N ILE A 126 -3.77 -20.17 4.62
CA ILE A 126 -3.43 -19.91 6.03
C ILE A 126 -3.92 -21.02 6.95
N VAL A 127 -5.14 -21.51 6.72
CA VAL A 127 -5.80 -22.44 7.65
C VAL A 127 -5.44 -23.88 7.33
N GLU A 128 -5.42 -24.24 6.04
CA GLU A 128 -5.17 -25.60 5.59
C GLU A 128 -3.67 -25.86 5.42
N ASP A 129 -2.91 -24.91 4.87
CA ASP A 129 -1.46 -24.99 4.73
C ASP A 129 -0.72 -23.97 5.63
N PRO A 130 0.24 -24.38 6.48
CA PRO A 130 1.00 -23.46 7.34
C PRO A 130 2.15 -22.80 6.56
N LEU A 131 1.83 -21.98 5.56
CA LEU A 131 2.83 -21.26 4.79
C LEU A 131 3.56 -20.19 5.65
N PRO A 132 4.88 -20.03 5.50
CA PRO A 132 5.59 -18.91 6.11
C PRO A 132 5.23 -17.64 5.33
N PHE A 133 4.53 -16.69 5.98
CA PHE A 133 4.21 -15.37 5.43
C PHE A 133 5.23 -14.32 5.90
N PRO A 134 6.46 -14.25 5.34
CA PRO A 134 7.53 -13.39 5.84
C PRO A 134 7.18 -11.90 5.73
N GLU A 135 6.57 -11.48 4.63
CA GLU A 135 6.19 -10.07 4.41
C GLU A 135 5.06 -9.64 5.36
N GLY A 136 4.04 -10.48 5.54
CA GLY A 136 2.96 -10.23 6.50
C GLY A 136 3.46 -10.14 7.94
N LYS A 137 4.42 -11.01 8.32
CA LYS A 137 5.09 -10.95 9.62
C LYS A 137 5.91 -9.67 9.78
N ALA A 138 6.69 -9.29 8.76
CA ALA A 138 7.48 -8.07 8.78
C ALA A 138 6.59 -6.82 8.93
N ALA A 139 5.49 -6.74 8.17
CA ALA A 139 4.53 -5.65 8.30
C ALA A 139 3.88 -5.59 9.69
N ALA A 140 3.54 -6.74 10.27
CA ALA A 140 3.01 -6.82 11.63
C ALA A 140 4.05 -6.33 12.67
N GLU A 141 5.32 -6.71 12.52
CA GLU A 141 6.40 -6.23 13.38
C GLU A 141 6.62 -4.71 13.22
N VAL A 142 6.46 -4.15 12.02
CA VAL A 142 6.50 -2.69 11.81
C VAL A 142 5.36 -2.00 12.54
N LEU A 143 4.14 -2.54 12.47
CA LEU A 143 2.99 -2.00 13.20
C LEU A 143 3.19 -2.08 14.73
N LYS A 144 3.71 -3.20 15.24
CA LYS A 144 4.03 -3.37 16.67
C LYS A 144 5.16 -2.46 17.14
N ALA A 145 6.25 -2.38 16.38
CA ALA A 145 7.38 -1.49 16.66
C ALA A 145 6.94 -0.02 16.62
N GLY A 146 5.95 0.30 15.78
CA GLY A 146 5.34 1.61 15.73
C GLY A 146 4.46 1.93 16.93
N GLU A 147 3.83 0.96 17.60
CA GLU A 147 3.01 1.20 18.80
C GLU A 147 3.87 1.62 20.01
N ASN A 148 5.11 1.14 20.14
CA ASN A 148 6.04 1.53 21.21
C ASN A 148 6.75 2.88 20.94
N PRO A 149 6.77 3.85 21.88
CA PRO A 149 6.79 5.28 21.55
C PRO A 149 8.17 5.97 21.43
N GLY A 150 9.28 5.23 21.31
CA GLY A 150 10.61 5.86 21.39
C GLY A 150 11.34 5.99 20.05
N PRO A 151 12.12 4.97 19.62
CA PRO A 151 13.07 5.14 18.52
C PRO A 151 12.46 4.87 17.15
N GLY A 152 11.52 3.93 17.02
CA GLY A 152 11.10 3.38 15.72
C GLY A 152 10.52 4.41 14.76
N LEU A 153 9.54 5.20 15.21
CA LEU A 153 8.94 6.24 14.37
C LEU A 153 9.92 7.37 14.04
N LYS A 154 10.76 7.78 15.02
CA LYS A 154 11.81 8.79 14.78
C LYS A 154 12.83 8.28 13.75
N ILE A 155 13.27 7.05 13.87
CA ILE A 155 14.21 6.42 12.94
C ILE A 155 13.59 6.35 11.53
N LEU A 156 12.33 5.94 11.43
CA LEU A 156 11.61 5.86 10.14
C LEU A 156 11.38 7.24 9.52
N ALA A 157 11.02 8.25 10.31
CA ALA A 157 10.85 9.62 9.85
C ALA A 157 12.19 10.23 9.40
N ILE A 158 13.27 10.01 10.16
CA ILE A 158 14.61 10.50 9.81
C ILE A 158 15.13 9.79 8.55
N SER A 159 15.02 8.48 8.46
CA SER A 159 15.45 7.72 7.27
C SER A 159 14.62 8.07 6.03
N GLY A 160 13.30 8.29 6.20
CA GLY A 160 12.45 8.82 5.13
C GLY A 160 12.85 10.23 4.69
N ALA A 161 13.13 11.14 5.63
CA ALA A 161 13.56 12.51 5.34
C ALA A 161 14.94 12.56 4.68
N ILE A 162 15.89 11.76 5.15
CA ILE A 162 17.22 11.61 4.53
C ILE A 162 17.07 11.05 3.11
N GLY A 163 16.28 9.99 2.93
CA GLY A 163 16.02 9.41 1.61
C GLY A 163 15.37 10.41 0.65
N ALA A 164 14.42 11.22 1.14
CA ALA A 164 13.80 12.28 0.37
C ALA A 164 14.81 13.38 -0.02
N LEU A 165 15.63 13.84 0.92
CA LEU A 165 16.67 14.86 0.68
C LEU A 165 17.74 14.37 -0.30
N VAL A 166 18.21 13.14 -0.15
CA VAL A 166 19.18 12.53 -1.07
C VAL A 166 18.58 12.42 -2.47
N LYS A 167 17.32 11.98 -2.59
CA LYS A 167 16.65 11.91 -3.89
C LYS A 167 16.41 13.28 -4.52
N LEU A 168 16.12 14.30 -3.69
CA LEU A 168 16.01 15.68 -4.12
C LEU A 168 17.36 16.25 -4.59
N ALA A 169 18.46 15.88 -3.95
CA ALA A 169 19.81 16.33 -4.27
C ALA A 169 20.44 15.57 -5.46
N ALA A 170 20.06 14.32 -5.68
CA ALA A 170 20.52 13.46 -6.76
C ALA A 170 20.10 13.98 -8.15
N ALA A 171 20.73 13.45 -9.21
CA ALA A 171 20.56 13.88 -10.60
C ALA A 171 19.10 13.92 -11.11
N SER A 172 18.18 13.18 -10.48
CA SER A 172 16.74 13.19 -10.78
C SER A 172 15.96 14.41 -10.22
N GLY A 173 16.59 15.24 -9.39
CA GLY A 173 16.01 16.44 -8.79
C GLY A 173 16.85 17.70 -9.09
N LEU A 174 17.46 18.29 -8.05
CA LEU A 174 18.19 19.57 -8.13
C LEU A 174 19.61 19.48 -8.72
N ARG A 175 20.10 18.29 -9.10
CA ARG A 175 21.43 18.06 -9.72
C ARG A 175 22.62 18.64 -8.91
N VAL A 176 22.65 18.42 -7.61
CA VAL A 176 23.76 18.88 -6.75
C VAL A 176 24.81 17.77 -6.53
N ILE A 177 24.42 16.50 -6.74
CA ILE A 177 25.27 15.31 -6.62
C ILE A 177 25.04 14.43 -7.86
N PRO A 178 26.10 13.87 -8.50
CA PRO A 178 25.96 12.98 -9.65
C PRO A 178 25.15 11.72 -9.32
#